data_AF-A0A1Y4TQT8-F1
#
_entry.id   AF-A0A1Y4TQT8-F1
#
_cell.length_a   1.000
_cell.length_b   1.000
_cell.length_c   1.000
_cell.angle_alpha   90.00
_cell.angle_beta   90.00
_cell.angle_gamma   90.00
#
_symmetry.space_group_name_H-M   'P 1'
#
loop_
_entity.id
_entity.type
_entity.pdbx_description
1 polymer ?
#
loop_
_entity_poly.entity_id
_entity_poly.type
_entity_poly.pdbx_seq_one_letter_code
_entity_poly.pdbx_strand_id
1 'polypeptide(L)'
;MYNVLSEENQGEIDDSEDGYSYGFLNISVGIYRPSVPEDVEDMIAEATADGKPMDEAEIEDEMKKANYWATIGIGVRDYYRQPLF
;
A
#
# COMPACT_ATOMS: atom_id res chain seq x y z
N MET A 1 0.95 -10.14 4.77
CA MET A 1 0.89 -9.08 5.80
C MET A 1 -0.54 -8.60 5.98
N TYR A 2 -1.16 -7.94 4.99
CA TYR A 2 -2.57 -7.50 5.06
C TYR A 2 -3.52 -8.58 5.61
N ASN A 3 -3.53 -9.78 5.01
CA ASN A 3 -4.43 -10.86 5.46
C ASN A 3 -4.24 -11.21 6.95
N VAL A 4 -2.99 -11.35 7.40
CA VAL A 4 -2.66 -11.63 8.81
C VAL A 4 -3.17 -10.51 9.71
N LEU A 5 -2.90 -9.25 9.36
CA LEU A 5 -3.35 -8.11 10.15
C LEU A 5 -4.88 -7.98 10.15
N SER A 6 -5.54 -8.29 9.03
CA SER A 6 -6.99 -8.29 8.90
C SER A 6 -7.64 -9.35 9.78
N GLU A 7 -7.05 -10.54 9.84
CA GLU A 7 -7.50 -11.64 10.70
C GLU A 7 -7.34 -11.28 12.18
N GLU A 8 -6.19 -10.74 12.57
CA GLU A 8 -5.88 -10.37 13.96
C GLU A 8 -6.59 -9.10 14.44
N ASN A 9 -6.93 -8.17 13.53
CA ASN A 9 -7.61 -6.92 13.88
C ASN A 9 -9.01 -7.19 14.45
N GLN A 10 -9.73 -8.19 13.94
CA GLN A 10 -11.09 -8.55 14.40
C GLN A 10 -12.03 -7.34 14.53
N GLY A 11 -11.95 -6.40 13.57
CA GLY A 11 -12.68 -5.14 13.64
C GLY A 11 -12.57 -4.33 12.37
N GLU A 12 -12.94 -3.06 12.48
CA GLU A 12 -12.92 -2.10 11.38
C GLU A 12 -11.49 -1.86 10.87
N ILE A 13 -11.39 -1.82 9.55
CA ILE A 13 -10.19 -1.41 8.82
C ILE A 13 -10.55 -0.09 8.16
N ASP A 14 -9.75 0.93 8.44
CA ASP A 14 -9.84 2.22 7.75
C ASP A 14 -9.02 2.14 6.47
N ASP A 15 -9.71 2.20 5.33
CA ASP A 15 -9.15 2.23 3.98
C ASP A 15 -9.54 3.52 3.24
N SER A 16 -9.85 4.59 3.99
CA SER A 16 -10.31 5.87 3.42
C SER A 16 -9.19 6.72 2.81
N GLU A 17 -7.93 6.43 3.14
CA GLU A 17 -6.77 7.07 2.52
C GLU A 17 -6.56 6.56 1.08
N ASP A 18 -6.10 7.46 0.21
CA ASP A 18 -5.88 7.14 -1.21
C ASP A 18 -4.74 6.13 -1.40
N GLY A 19 -4.91 5.24 -2.38
CA GLY A 19 -3.97 4.15 -2.66
C GLY A 19 -4.11 2.95 -1.72
N TYR A 20 -3.01 2.21 -1.52
CA TYR A 20 -2.98 0.98 -0.73
C TYR A 20 -2.56 1.27 0.71
N SER A 21 -3.38 2.06 1.41
CA SER A 21 -3.21 2.43 2.82
C SER A 21 -4.32 1.80 3.66
N TYR A 22 -3.95 1.14 4.76
CA TYR A 22 -4.90 0.43 5.62
C TYR A 22 -4.57 0.62 7.09
N GLY A 23 -5.53 1.14 7.86
CA GLY A 23 -5.50 1.28 9.32
C GLY A 23 -6.31 0.19 10.02
N PHE A 24 -5.63 -0.71 10.73
CA PHE A 24 -6.25 -1.76 11.55
C PHE A 24 -6.57 -1.20 12.95
N LEU A 25 -7.81 -0.72 13.13
CA LEU A 25 -8.20 0.16 14.25
C LEU A 25 -8.17 -0.50 15.63
N ASN A 26 -8.35 -1.81 15.75
CA ASN A 26 -8.36 -2.50 17.04
C ASN A 26 -6.95 -2.80 17.54
N ILE A 27 -6.03 -3.12 16.63
CA ILE A 27 -4.64 -3.46 16.95
C ILE A 27 -3.69 -2.28 16.80
N SER A 28 -4.19 -1.12 16.36
CA SER A 28 -3.42 0.12 16.21
C SER A 28 -2.20 -0.04 15.29
N VAL A 29 -2.40 -0.72 14.16
CA VAL A 29 -1.37 -0.93 13.13
C VAL A 29 -1.83 -0.29 11.83
N GLY A 30 -0.95 0.41 11.13
CA GLY A 30 -1.19 0.92 9.79
C GLY A 30 -0.17 0.33 8.82
N ILE A 31 -0.58 0.05 7.59
CA ILE A 31 0.33 -0.35 6.51
C ILE A 31 0.08 0.48 5.27
N TYR A 32 1.13 0.76 4.52
CA TYR A 32 1.04 1.53 3.28
C TYR A 32 2.00 0.98 2.23
N ARG A 33 1.55 1.01 0.97
CA ARG A 33 2.41 0.89 -0.21
C ARG A 33 1.90 1.83 -1.32
N PRO A 34 2.80 2.32 -2.19
CA PRO A 34 2.42 3.25 -3.26
C PRO A 34 1.70 2.57 -4.43
N SER A 35 1.97 1.29 -4.67
CA SER A 35 1.48 0.55 -5.84
C SER A 35 1.43 -0.95 -5.60
N VAL A 36 0.80 -1.68 -6.53
CA VAL A 36 0.82 -3.14 -6.65
C VAL A 36 1.44 -3.57 -7.98
N PRO A 37 1.85 -4.84 -8.13
CA PRO A 37 2.47 -5.30 -9.36
C PRO A 37 1.62 -5.01 -10.59
N GLU A 38 0.29 -5.13 -10.47
CA GLU A 38 -0.65 -4.81 -11.53
C GLU A 38 -0.59 -3.33 -11.98
N ASP A 39 -0.39 -2.38 -11.05
CA ASP A 39 -0.22 -0.97 -11.41
C ASP A 39 1.06 -0.73 -12.23
N VAL A 40 2.12 -1.52 -11.95
CA VAL A 40 3.38 -1.44 -12.70
C VAL A 40 3.23 -2.04 -14.09
N GLU A 41 2.45 -3.12 -14.22
CA GLU A 41 2.09 -3.69 -15.54
C GLU A 41 1.32 -2.68 -16.39
N ASP A 42 0.34 -1.99 -15.81
CA ASP A 42 -0.41 -0.92 -16.48
C ASP A 42 0.52 0.24 -16.87
N MET A 43 1.42 0.65 -15.98
CA MET A 43 2.42 1.69 -16.26
C MET A 43 3.32 1.33 -17.45
N ILE A 44 3.78 0.07 -17.54
CA ILE A 44 4.60 -0.42 -18.66
C ILE A 44 3.79 -0.38 -19.97
N ALA A 45 2.53 -0.81 -19.93
CA ALA A 45 1.66 -0.85 -21.09
C ALA A 45 1.39 0.58 -21.62
N GLU A 46 1.09 1.52 -20.74
CA GLU A 46 0.89 2.93 -21.07
C GLU A 46 2.14 3.58 -21.64
N ALA A 47 3.30 3.41 -20.97
CA ALA A 47 4.57 3.95 -21.42
C ALA A 47 4.97 3.42 -22.82
N THR A 48 4.69 2.14 -23.08
CA THR A 48 4.90 1.53 -24.40
C THR A 48 3.95 2.11 -25.46
N ALA A 49 2.67 2.28 -25.13
CA ALA A 49 1.68 2.88 -26.04
C ALA A 49 2.01 4.34 -26.40
N ASP A 50 2.57 5.08 -25.45
CA ASP A 50 3.03 6.45 -25.62
C ASP A 50 4.37 6.57 -26.37
N GLY A 51 4.96 5.45 -26.78
CA GLY A 51 6.24 5.40 -27.51
C GLY A 51 7.45 5.75 -26.64
N LYS A 52 7.31 5.65 -25.32
CA LYS A 52 8.35 5.90 -24.32
C LYS A 52 8.48 4.69 -23.38
N PRO A 53 8.90 3.52 -23.89
CA PRO A 53 9.03 2.34 -23.05
C PRO A 53 10.00 2.62 -21.90
N MET A 54 9.61 2.17 -20.70
CA MET A 54 10.47 2.23 -19.51
C MET A 54 11.70 1.32 -19.70
N ASP A 55 12.80 1.69 -19.05
CA ASP A 55 13.98 0.83 -19.04
C ASP A 55 13.88 -0.28 -17.98
N GLU A 56 14.76 -1.29 -18.09
CA GLU A 56 14.73 -2.46 -17.21
C GLU A 56 15.00 -2.11 -15.74
N ALA A 57 15.82 -1.09 -15.46
CA ALA A 57 16.13 -0.67 -14.10
C ALA A 57 14.96 0.10 -13.47
N GLU A 58 14.26 0.93 -14.25
CA GLU A 58 13.02 1.59 -13.84
C GLU A 58 11.94 0.55 -13.51
N ILE A 59 11.75 -0.45 -14.38
CA ILE A 59 10.79 -1.54 -14.15
C ILE A 59 11.15 -2.32 -12.88
N GLU A 60 12.43 -2.67 -12.69
CA GLU A 60 12.87 -3.38 -11.49
C GLU A 60 12.60 -2.60 -10.20
N ASP A 61 12.89 -1.28 -10.19
CA ASP A 61 12.67 -0.44 -9.02
C ASP A 61 11.18 -0.29 -8.69
N GLU A 62 10.33 -0.03 -9.69
CA GLU A 62 8.87 0.07 -9.49
C GLU A 62 8.27 -1.27 -9.06
N MET A 63 8.71 -2.38 -9.67
CA MET A 63 8.25 -3.71 -9.29
C MET A 63 8.69 -4.06 -7.86
N LYS A 64 9.88 -3.62 -7.44
CA LYS A 64 10.32 -3.80 -6.05
C LYS A 64 9.46 -3.03 -5.06
N LYS A 65 9.09 -1.78 -5.36
CA LYS A 65 8.19 -0.98 -4.51
C LYS A 65 6.80 -1.63 -4.42
N ALA A 66 6.28 -2.11 -5.54
CA ALA A 66 4.97 -2.75 -5.65
C ALA A 66 4.83 -4.07 -4.88
N ASN A 67 5.92 -4.84 -4.80
CA ASN A 67 5.93 -6.15 -4.13
C ASN A 67 5.91 -6.10 -2.60
N TYR A 68 6.22 -4.95 -1.99
CA TYR A 68 6.40 -4.85 -0.55
C TYR A 68 5.61 -3.70 0.07
N TRP A 69 5.37 -3.80 1.38
CA TRP A 69 4.84 -2.68 2.15
C TRP A 69 5.95 -1.65 2.36
N ALA A 70 5.72 -0.42 1.91
CA ALA A 70 6.65 0.69 2.09
C ALA A 70 6.73 1.15 3.55
N THR A 71 5.64 1.03 4.30
CA THR A 71 5.59 1.47 5.70
C THR A 71 4.71 0.56 6.54
N ILE A 72 5.14 0.37 7.80
CA ILE A 72 4.34 -0.23 8.87
C ILE A 72 4.39 0.74 10.05
N GLY A 73 3.24 1.33 10.38
CA GLY A 73 3.05 2.14 11.57
C GLY A 73 2.51 1.30 12.72
N ILE A 74 3.11 1.45 13.91
CA ILE A 74 2.65 0.79 15.12
C ILE A 74 2.38 1.88 16.16
N GLY A 75 1.10 2.04 16.48
CA GLY A 75 0.62 3.04 17.41
C GLY A 75 0.47 2.49 18.83
N VAL A 76 0.33 3.41 19.78
CA VAL A 76 -0.29 3.09 21.07
C VAL A 76 -1.77 2.77 20.86
N ARG A 77 -2.41 2.18 21.86
CA ARG A 77 -3.84 1.87 21.84
C ARG A 77 -4.67 3.08 21.35
N ASP A 78 -5.55 2.82 20.40
CA ASP A 78 -6.48 3.79 19.79
C ASP A 78 -5.81 4.88 18.92
N TYR A 79 -4.54 4.71 18.51
CA TYR A 79 -3.81 5.68 17.66
C TYR A 79 -4.56 6.01 16.35
N TYR A 80 -5.04 5.00 15.64
CA TYR A 80 -5.76 5.18 14.37
C TYR A 80 -7.25 5.51 14.54
N ARG A 81 -7.75 5.64 15.77
CA ARG A 81 -9.16 5.98 16.04
C ARG A 81 -9.36 7.47 16.33
N GLN A 82 -8.30 8.26 16.34
CA GLN A 82 -8.43 9.68 16.61
C GLN A 82 -8.96 10.39 15.35
N PRO A 83 -9.99 11.25 15.48
CA PRO A 83 -10.42 12.06 14.35
C PRO A 83 -9.25 12.93 13.90
N LEU A 84 -8.93 12.88 12.60
CA LEU A 84 -8.11 13.90 11.95
C LEU A 84 -8.82 15.25 12.21
N PHE A 85 -8.13 16.15 12.91
CA PHE A 85 -8.67 17.42 13.40
C PHE A 85 -9.41 18.24 12.34
#